data_AF-D6ALK3-F1
#
_entry.id   AF-D6ALK3-F1
#
_cell.length_a   1.000
_cell.length_b   1.000
_cell.length_c   1.000
_cell.angle_alpha   90.00
_cell.angle_beta   90.00
_cell.angle_gamma   90.00
#
_symmetry.space_group_name_H-M   'P 1'
#
loop_
_entity.id
_entity.type
_entity.pdbx_description
1 polymer ?
#
loop_
_entity_poly.entity_id
_entity_poly.type
_entity_poly.pdbx_seq_one_letter_code
_entity_poly.pdbx_strand_id
1 'polypeptide(L)'
;MTSTTESTRELLLSRIRDVADYPKPGVVFKDITPLLADPVAFTALTDALAELCVRHGATKIVGLEARGFILAAPVAVRAGIGF
;
A
#
# COMPACT_ATOMS: atom_id res chain seq x y z
N MET A 1 -18.75 -1.01 -11.80
CA MET A 1 -17.34 -0.78 -11.39
C MET A 1 -17.04 -1.25 -9.95
N THR A 2 -18.05 -1.58 -9.14
CA THR A 2 -17.89 -2.00 -7.74
C THR A 2 -17.15 -3.33 -7.54
N SER A 3 -17.31 -4.28 -8.47
CA SER A 3 -16.77 -5.64 -8.35
C SER A 3 -15.23 -5.71 -8.41
N THR A 4 -14.58 -4.87 -9.21
CA THR A 4 -13.11 -4.87 -9.35
C THR A 4 -12.44 -4.31 -8.10
N THR A 5 -12.98 -3.23 -7.52
CA THR A 5 -12.46 -2.63 -6.29
C THR A 5 -12.63 -3.57 -5.08
N GLU A 6 -13.72 -4.31 -5.01
CA GLU A 6 -13.94 -5.35 -3.98
C GLU A 6 -12.91 -6.48 -4.10
N SER A 7 -12.66 -6.97 -5.31
CA SER A 7 -11.65 -8.01 -5.58
C SER A 7 -10.23 -7.56 -5.20
N THR A 8 -9.84 -6.32 -5.55
CA THR A 8 -8.55 -5.77 -5.13
C THR A 8 -8.46 -5.64 -3.61
N ARG A 9 -9.51 -5.14 -2.95
CA ARG A 9 -9.52 -4.99 -1.49
C ARG A 9 -9.33 -6.34 -0.79
N GLU A 10 -10.03 -7.38 -1.24
CA GLU A 10 -9.91 -8.72 -0.69
C GLU A 10 -8.49 -9.28 -0.88
N LEU A 11 -7.92 -9.14 -2.09
CA LEU A 11 -6.53 -9.52 -2.38
C LEU A 11 -5.56 -8.87 -1.39
N LEU A 12 -5.63 -7.55 -1.22
CA LEU A 12 -4.71 -6.81 -0.35
C LEU A 12 -4.86 -7.23 1.12
N LEU A 13 -6.10 -7.28 1.62
CA LEU A 13 -6.37 -7.64 3.02
C LEU A 13 -5.96 -9.07 3.34
N SER A 14 -6.09 -10.00 2.38
CA SER A 14 -5.66 -11.40 2.54
C SER A 14 -4.13 -11.59 2.63
N ARG A 15 -3.35 -10.51 2.48
CA ARG A 15 -1.87 -10.50 2.59
C ARG A 15 -1.36 -9.67 3.75
N ILE A 16 -2.25 -9.15 4.60
CA ILE A 16 -1.89 -8.45 5.84
C ILE A 16 -2.15 -9.39 7.01
N ARG A 17 -1.17 -9.53 7.90
CA ARG A 17 -1.29 -10.37 9.09
C ARG A 17 -1.39 -9.51 10.34
N ASP A 18 -2.18 -9.99 11.29
CA ASP A 18 -2.30 -9.39 12.60
C ASP A 18 -1.32 -10.08 13.54
N VAL A 19 -0.46 -9.30 14.18
CA VAL A 19 0.50 -9.76 15.19
C VAL A 19 0.14 -9.11 16.52
N ALA A 20 -0.40 -9.90 17.44
CA ALA A 20 -0.77 -9.42 18.76
C ALA A 20 0.46 -9.06 19.61
N ASP A 21 0.29 -8.08 20.50
CA ASP A 21 1.25 -7.65 21.51
C ASP A 21 2.63 -7.23 20.99
N TYR A 22 2.69 -6.72 19.75
CA TYR A 22 3.92 -6.21 19.13
C TYR A 22 3.83 -4.72 18.77
N PRO A 23 4.88 -3.90 19.02
CA PRO A 23 6.13 -4.24 19.71
C PRO A 23 5.99 -4.28 21.24
N LYS A 24 4.79 -4.03 21.77
CA LYS A 24 4.48 -4.03 23.20
C LYS A 24 3.06 -4.54 23.45
N PRO A 25 2.74 -5.00 24.68
CA PRO A 25 1.41 -5.50 25.02
C PRO A 25 0.28 -4.50 24.71
N GLY A 26 -0.84 -5.03 24.23
CA GLY A 26 -2.04 -4.27 23.85
C GLY A 26 -2.02 -3.69 22.44
N VAL A 27 -0.96 -3.89 21.66
CA VAL A 27 -0.86 -3.44 20.25
C VAL A 27 -1.10 -4.60 19.29
N VAL A 28 -2.00 -4.44 18.32
CA VAL A 28 -2.13 -5.35 17.18
C VAL A 28 -1.37 -4.76 16.00
N PHE A 29 -0.18 -5.28 15.74
CA PHE A 29 0.65 -4.84 14.64
C PHE A 29 0.14 -5.43 13.33
N LYS A 30 -0.01 -4.57 12.31
CA LYS A 30 -0.34 -4.97 10.94
C LYS A 30 0.95 -5.27 10.19
N ASP A 31 1.28 -6.54 10.07
CA ASP A 31 2.41 -7.00 9.28
C ASP A 31 2.02 -7.05 7.80
N ILE A 32 2.56 -6.08 7.05
CA ILE A 32 2.36 -5.94 5.61
C ILE A 32 3.46 -6.66 4.80
N THR A 33 4.44 -7.29 5.44
CA THR A 33 5.54 -7.95 4.71
C THR A 33 5.08 -9.02 3.72
N PRO A 34 4.00 -9.81 3.95
CA PRO A 34 3.53 -10.75 2.94
C PRO A 34 2.90 -10.05 1.73
N LEU A 35 2.24 -8.90 1.94
CA LEU A 35 1.74 -8.07 0.85
C LEU A 35 2.88 -7.53 -0.01
N LEU A 36 3.95 -7.05 0.62
CA LEU A 36 5.13 -6.53 -0.08
C LEU A 36 5.88 -7.63 -0.87
N ALA A 37 5.84 -8.88 -0.39
CA ALA A 37 6.46 -10.02 -1.05
C ALA A 37 5.62 -10.61 -2.19
N ASP A 38 4.32 -10.31 -2.25
CA ASP A 38 3.41 -10.77 -3.30
C ASP A 38 3.40 -9.76 -4.46
N PRO A 39 3.99 -10.09 -5.63
CA PRO A 39 4.12 -9.14 -6.74
C PRO A 39 2.75 -8.71 -7.32
N VAL A 40 1.74 -9.58 -7.24
CA VAL A 40 0.39 -9.27 -7.74
C VAL A 40 -0.29 -8.29 -6.80
N ALA A 41 -0.26 -8.56 -5.50
CA ALA A 41 -0.84 -7.68 -4.49
C ALA A 41 -0.13 -6.32 -4.46
N PHE A 42 1.21 -6.31 -4.50
CA PHE A 42 1.97 -5.06 -4.44
C PHE A 42 1.78 -4.19 -5.69
N THR A 43 1.69 -4.82 -6.87
CA THR A 43 1.33 -4.12 -8.12
C THR A 43 -0.06 -3.50 -8.01
N ALA A 44 -1.07 -4.28 -7.62
CA ALA A 44 -2.44 -3.81 -7.48
C ALA A 44 -2.56 -2.64 -6.47
N LEU A 45 -1.83 -2.70 -5.35
CA LEU A 45 -1.79 -1.62 -4.37
C LEU A 45 -1.19 -0.33 -4.98
N THR A 46 -0.02 -0.45 -5.62
CA THR A 46 0.71 0.71 -6.13
C THR A 46 0.00 1.36 -7.32
N ASP A 47 -0.67 0.58 -8.17
CA ASP A 47 -1.54 1.08 -9.23
C ASP A 47 -2.75 1.84 -8.66
N ALA A 48 -3.47 1.25 -7.70
CA ALA A 48 -4.63 1.90 -7.08
C ALA A 48 -4.27 3.23 -6.39
N LEU A 49 -3.12 3.30 -5.73
CA LEU A 49 -2.62 4.53 -5.13
C LEU A 49 -2.19 5.56 -6.18
N ALA A 50 -1.50 5.15 -7.25
CA ALA A 50 -1.12 6.05 -8.33
C ALA A 50 -2.35 6.64 -9.03
N GLU A 51 -3.38 5.83 -9.30
CA GLU A 51 -4.66 6.30 -9.86
C GLU A 51 -5.35 7.33 -8.95
N LEU A 52 -5.30 7.15 -7.62
CA LEU A 52 -5.80 8.16 -6.69
C LEU A 52 -5.02 9.47 -6.81
N CYS A 53 -3.69 9.39 -6.91
CA CYS A 53 -2.84 10.57 -7.03
C CYS A 53 -3.16 11.37 -8.30
N VAL A 54 -3.29 10.68 -9.43
CA VAL A 54 -3.67 11.29 -10.72
C VAL A 54 -5.07 11.90 -10.63
N ARG A 55 -6.06 11.18 -10.09
CA ARG A 55 -7.45 11.67 -9.94
C ARG A 55 -7.56 12.93 -9.11
N HIS A 56 -6.69 13.10 -8.11
CA HIS A 56 -6.70 14.25 -7.22
C HIS A 56 -5.69 15.34 -7.62
N GLY A 57 -4.98 15.20 -8.74
CA GLY A 57 -4.01 16.19 -9.20
C GLY A 57 -2.80 16.34 -8.28
N ALA A 58 -2.42 15.27 -7.57
CA ALA A 58 -1.23 15.28 -6.72
C ALA A 58 0.03 15.50 -7.58
N THR A 59 0.96 16.32 -7.07
CA THR A 59 2.22 16.65 -7.77
C THR A 59 3.44 16.05 -7.10
N LYS A 60 3.29 15.57 -5.86
CA LYS A 60 4.34 14.94 -5.05
C LYS A 60 3.80 13.83 -4.17
N ILE A 61 4.64 12.86 -3.83
CA ILE A 61 4.36 11.76 -2.91
C ILE A 61 5.35 11.78 -1.76
N VAL A 62 4.87 12.07 -0.55
CA VAL A 62 5.73 12.06 0.64
C VAL A 62 5.62 10.72 1.36
N GLY A 63 6.72 9.97 1.44
CA GLY A 63 6.81 8.77 2.29
C GLY A 63 7.36 9.13 3.67
N LEU A 64 6.74 8.63 4.74
CA LEU A 64 7.29 8.75 6.10
C LEU A 64 8.21 7.56 6.41
N GLU A 65 9.35 7.85 7.03
CA GLU A 65 10.43 6.87 7.19
C GLU A 65 10.10 5.69 8.14
N ALA A 66 10.79 4.54 8.03
CA ALA A 66 11.45 4.02 6.82
C ALA A 66 10.46 3.21 5.96
N ARG A 67 9.44 2.61 6.59
CA ARG A 67 8.49 1.70 5.95
C ARG A 67 7.61 2.38 4.91
N GLY A 68 7.33 3.68 5.08
CA GLY A 68 6.56 4.44 4.08
C GLY A 68 7.29 4.56 2.75
N PHE A 69 8.62 4.54 2.72
CA PHE A 69 9.40 4.63 1.48
C PHE A 69 9.14 3.45 0.54
N ILE A 70 8.93 2.25 1.10
CA ILE A 70 8.72 1.01 0.35
C ILE A 70 7.46 1.11 -0.53
N LEU A 71 6.42 1.79 -0.03
CA LEU A 71 5.17 1.99 -0.77
C LEU A 71 5.22 3.25 -1.63
N ALA A 72 5.72 4.34 -1.07
CA ALA A 72 5.58 5.67 -1.62
C ALA A 72 6.47 5.91 -2.84
N ALA A 73 7.70 5.39 -2.85
CA ALA A 73 8.59 5.55 -4.01
C ALA A 73 8.05 4.85 -5.28
N PRO A 74 7.58 3.58 -5.23
CA PRO A 74 6.92 2.96 -6.38
C PRO A 74 5.66 3.69 -6.85
N VAL A 75 4.86 4.23 -5.92
CA VAL A 75 3.68 5.04 -6.27
C VAL A 75 4.08 6.32 -7.00
N ALA A 76 5.12 7.02 -6.55
CA ALA A 76 5.63 8.22 -7.21
C ALA A 76 6.06 7.92 -8.66
N VAL A 77 6.82 6.83 -8.85
CA VAL A 77 7.25 6.38 -10.18
C VAL A 77 6.06 6.02 -11.08
N ARG A 78 5.10 5.24 -10.57
CA ARG A 78 3.90 4.85 -11.33
C ARG A 78 3.01 6.03 -11.67
N ALA A 79 2.87 7.00 -10.77
CA ALA A 79 2.07 8.21 -10.99
C ALA A 79 2.81 9.26 -11.85
N GLY A 80 4.10 9.08 -12.14
CA GLY A 80 4.90 10.01 -12.93
C GLY A 80 5.14 11.36 -12.24
N ILE A 81 5.16 11.37 -10.91
CA ILE A 81 5.32 12.57 -10.09
C ILE A 81 6.50 12.43 -9.12
N GLY A 82 6.97 13.55 -8.56
CA GLY A 82 8.12 13.53 -7.65
C GLY A 82 7.81 12.82 -6.33
N PHE A 83 8.80 12.11 -5.80
CA PHE A 83 8.83 11.68 -4.39
C PHE A 83 9.31 12.85 -3.53
#